data_AF-A0A7X7IUE5-F1
#
_entry.id   AF-A0A7X7IUE5-F1
#
_cell.length_a   1.000
_cell.length_b   1.000
_cell.length_c   1.000
_cell.angle_alpha   90.00
_cell.angle_beta   90.00
_cell.angle_gamma   90.00
#
_symmetry.space_group_name_H-M   'P 1'
#
loop_
_entity.id
_entity.type
_entity.pdbx_description
1 polymer ?
#
loop_
_entity_poly.entity_id
_entity_poly.type
_entity_poly.pdbx_seq_one_letter_code
_entity_poly.pdbx_strand_id
1 'polypeptide(L)'
;MNAKKQAATASETLILKLALRYTDSERVVALPPSITVEALLAIALSVFDFLGGHLSKITRKDGWTSTVRPDFDGSDDFEGDKDEDVWSTPIGDFLPVRGAKATIDYDFGDGWEIVVTRMADKATAVPFTCIKSQGLDAIEDCGGPGGLAEVYGDLADWLAASKKERADFESERLDWAFELASLTEEKARALLAPPSSEEITRRIGNLNLEI
;
A
#
# COMPACT_ATOMS: atom_id res chain seq x y z
N MET A 1 31.54 41.58 -0.97
CA MET A 1 30.24 41.04 -1.43
C MET A 1 30.49 39.63 -1.94
N ASN A 2 30.27 38.60 -1.12
CA ASN A 2 30.48 37.21 -1.50
C ASN A 2 29.14 36.58 -1.86
N ALA A 3 28.95 36.29 -3.15
CA ALA A 3 27.87 35.44 -3.62
C ALA A 3 28.13 34.01 -3.11
N LYS A 4 27.38 33.58 -2.08
CA LYS A 4 27.25 32.15 -1.78
C LYS A 4 26.46 31.56 -2.94
N LYS A 5 27.18 30.88 -3.83
CA LYS A 5 26.62 29.95 -4.80
C LYS A 5 25.90 28.88 -3.98
N GLN A 6 24.57 28.94 -3.94
CA GLN A 6 23.74 27.90 -3.36
C GLN A 6 24.02 26.65 -4.20
N ALA A 7 24.78 25.70 -3.65
CA ALA A 7 24.94 24.41 -4.27
C ALA A 7 23.54 23.81 -4.37
N ALA A 8 23.09 23.48 -5.58
CA ALA A 8 21.90 22.66 -5.76
C ALA A 8 22.15 21.37 -4.98
N THR A 9 21.48 21.21 -3.84
CA THR A 9 21.41 19.92 -3.15
C THR A 9 20.92 18.92 -4.20
N ALA A 10 21.70 17.86 -4.42
CA ALA A 10 21.28 16.78 -5.29
C ALA A 10 19.87 16.37 -4.86
N SER A 11 18.92 16.31 -5.79
CA SER A 11 17.55 15.94 -5.46
C SER A 11 17.58 14.51 -4.91
N GLU A 12 17.40 14.40 -3.59
CA GLU A 12 17.49 13.14 -2.88
C GLU A 12 16.23 12.33 -3.13
N THR A 13 16.37 11.01 -3.12
CA THR A 13 15.26 10.07 -3.18
C THR A 13 15.25 9.27 -1.89
N LEU A 14 14.09 9.09 -1.29
CA LEU A 14 13.89 8.18 -0.16
C LEU A 14 13.58 6.78 -0.66
N ILE A 15 14.28 5.80 -0.10
CA ILE A 15 13.97 4.40 -0.29
C ILE A 15 13.12 3.95 0.89
N LEU A 16 11.85 3.66 0.64
CA LEU A 16 10.92 3.19 1.64
C LEU A 16 10.62 1.71 1.41
N LYS A 17 10.59 0.94 2.50
CA LYS A 17 9.98 -0.39 2.51
C LYS A 17 8.58 -0.29 3.11
N LEU A 18 7.59 -0.79 2.39
CA LEU A 18 6.23 -0.99 2.84
C LEU A 18 6.02 -2.49 3.02
N ALA A 19 5.58 -2.91 4.20
CA ALA A 19 5.33 -4.31 4.51
C ALA A 19 3.92 -4.46 5.06
N LEU A 20 3.11 -5.32 4.42
CA LEU A 20 1.76 -5.63 4.88
C LEU A 20 1.87 -6.66 6.01
N ARG A 21 1.58 -6.24 7.25
CA ARG A 21 1.79 -7.10 8.42
C ARG A 21 0.94 -8.37 8.33
N TYR A 22 1.46 -9.43 8.96
CA TYR A 22 0.84 -10.75 9.00
C TYR A 22 0.73 -11.46 7.64
N THR A 23 1.37 -10.91 6.61
CA THR A 23 1.57 -11.53 5.30
C THR A 23 3.08 -11.61 4.99
N ASP A 24 3.45 -12.21 3.86
CA ASP A 24 4.81 -12.16 3.31
C ASP A 24 5.01 -11.01 2.29
N SER A 25 4.00 -10.14 2.14
CA SER A 25 3.96 -9.10 1.13
C SER A 25 4.76 -7.87 1.51
N GLU A 26 5.74 -7.54 0.67
CA GLU A 26 6.58 -6.36 0.81
C GLU A 26 6.77 -5.65 -0.53
N ARG A 27 6.90 -4.33 -0.45
CA ARG A 27 7.18 -3.44 -1.58
C ARG A 27 8.29 -2.48 -1.17
N VAL A 28 9.33 -2.36 -1.99
CA VAL A 28 10.40 -1.37 -1.79
C VAL A 28 10.29 -0.34 -2.89
N VAL A 29 10.01 0.90 -2.52
CA VAL A 29 9.74 2.01 -3.44
C VAL A 29 10.76 3.13 -3.25
N ALA A 30 10.96 3.87 -4.33
CA ALA A 30 11.82 5.03 -4.38
C ALA A 30 10.97 6.25 -4.71
N LEU A 31 10.94 7.22 -3.78
CA LEU A 31 10.02 8.35 -3.79
C LEU A 31 10.77 9.67 -3.53
N PRO A 32 10.32 10.80 -4.08
CA PRO A 32 10.82 12.11 -3.68
C PRO A 32 10.51 12.38 -2.19
N PRO A 33 11.44 12.95 -1.40
CA PRO A 33 11.20 13.29 0.00
C PRO A 33 10.11 14.36 0.20
N SER A 34 9.79 15.11 -0.86
CA SER A 34 8.81 16.20 -0.85
C SER A 34 7.37 15.75 -0.95
N ILE A 35 7.10 14.48 -1.30
CA ILE A 35 5.70 14.01 -1.35
C ILE A 35 5.11 14.06 0.05
N THR A 36 3.81 14.29 0.13
CA THR A 36 3.11 14.42 1.40
C THR A 36 2.82 13.06 2.03
N VAL A 37 2.48 13.04 3.32
CA VAL A 37 2.01 11.81 3.99
C VAL A 37 0.71 11.30 3.36
N GLU A 38 -0.14 12.18 2.85
CA GLU A 38 -1.33 11.82 2.08
C GLU A 38 -0.98 11.07 0.79
N ALA A 39 -0.03 11.59 0.01
CA ALA A 39 0.46 10.89 -1.18
C ALA A 39 1.07 9.53 -0.82
N LEU A 40 1.76 9.44 0.33
CA LEU A 40 2.28 8.16 0.83
C LEU A 40 1.16 7.16 1.15
N LEU A 41 0.03 7.59 1.71
CA LEU A 41 -1.13 6.71 1.95
C LEU A 41 -1.68 6.18 0.63
N ALA A 42 -1.93 7.04 -0.35
CA ALA A 42 -2.42 6.63 -1.67
C ALA A 42 -1.47 5.61 -2.33
N ILE A 43 -0.16 5.86 -2.25
CA ILE A 43 0.86 4.91 -2.72
C ILE A 43 0.78 3.60 -1.93
N ALA A 44 0.70 3.64 -0.60
CA ALA A 44 0.68 2.46 0.24
C ALA A 44 -0.50 1.53 -0.07
N LEU A 45 -1.69 2.09 -0.31
CA LEU A 45 -2.86 1.34 -0.72
C LEU A 45 -2.66 0.74 -2.13
N SER A 46 -2.23 1.56 -3.07
CA SER A 46 -2.04 1.16 -4.47
C SER A 46 -1.00 0.05 -4.66
N VAL A 47 0.11 0.05 -3.90
CA VAL A 47 1.16 -0.98 -4.07
C VAL A 47 0.74 -2.37 -3.57
N PHE A 48 -0.33 -2.47 -2.80
CA PHE A 48 -0.93 -3.74 -2.36
C PHE A 48 -2.29 -4.00 -3.02
N ASP A 49 -2.66 -3.20 -4.03
CA ASP A 49 -3.93 -3.32 -4.77
C ASP A 49 -5.20 -3.07 -3.94
N PHE A 50 -5.09 -2.34 -2.82
CA PHE A 50 -6.27 -1.88 -2.11
C PHE A 50 -7.04 -0.87 -2.98
N LEU A 51 -8.37 -0.99 -2.99
CA LEU A 51 -9.26 -0.14 -3.79
C LEU A 51 -9.51 1.23 -3.13
N GLY A 52 -9.18 1.37 -1.85
CA GLY A 52 -9.56 2.53 -1.05
C GLY A 52 -11.02 2.44 -0.58
N GLY A 53 -11.48 3.48 0.12
CA GLY A 53 -12.89 3.59 0.57
C GLY A 53 -13.10 3.36 2.06
N HIS A 54 -12.08 2.88 2.77
CA HIS A 54 -12.13 2.69 4.22
C HIS A 54 -11.34 3.77 4.98
N LEU A 55 -11.65 3.92 6.28
CA LEU A 55 -10.89 4.80 7.18
C LEU A 55 -9.44 4.34 7.30
N SER A 56 -8.55 5.32 7.45
CA SER A 56 -7.11 5.11 7.62
C SER A 56 -6.59 5.88 8.82
N LYS A 57 -5.50 5.38 9.43
CA LYS A 57 -4.75 6.12 10.44
C LYS A 57 -3.27 5.89 10.22
N ILE A 58 -2.47 6.94 10.33
CA ILE A 58 -1.01 6.82 10.31
C ILE A 58 -0.42 7.18 11.68
N THR A 59 0.45 6.32 12.18
CA THR A 59 1.12 6.50 13.47
C THR A 59 2.62 6.35 13.31
N ARG A 60 3.38 7.38 13.65
CA ARG A 60 4.84 7.33 13.80
C ARG A 60 5.21 6.75 15.16
N LYS A 61 6.29 5.97 15.21
CA LYS A 61 6.70 5.23 16.42
C LYS A 61 6.99 6.12 17.65
N ASP A 62 7.35 7.38 17.45
CA ASP A 62 7.60 8.35 18.53
C ASP A 62 6.34 9.03 19.08
N GLY A 63 5.14 8.64 18.60
CA GLY A 63 3.85 9.04 19.15
C GLY A 63 3.04 10.00 18.28
N TRP A 64 3.59 10.50 17.17
CA TRP A 64 2.86 11.37 16.25
C TRP A 64 1.79 10.56 15.49
N THR A 65 0.52 10.90 15.62
CA THR A 65 -0.61 10.13 15.06
C THR A 65 -1.57 11.06 14.34
N SER A 66 -2.12 10.63 13.21
CA SER A 66 -3.23 11.30 12.55
C SER A 66 -4.21 10.28 11.95
N THR A 67 -5.50 10.57 12.03
CA THR A 67 -6.60 9.70 11.58
C THR A 67 -7.39 10.42 10.49
N VAL A 68 -7.61 9.77 9.35
CA VAL A 68 -8.35 10.36 8.22
C VAL A 68 -9.17 9.30 7.50
N ARG A 69 -10.37 9.68 7.05
CA ARG A 69 -11.02 9.04 5.92
C ARG A 69 -10.36 9.61 4.67
N PRO A 70 -9.73 8.83 3.78
CA PRO A 70 -9.39 9.37 2.48
C PRO A 70 -10.70 9.81 1.81
N ASP A 71 -11.03 11.09 1.96
CA ASP A 71 -12.20 11.73 1.37
C ASP A 71 -11.92 11.88 -0.11
N PHE A 72 -12.24 10.82 -0.84
CA PHE A 72 -12.36 10.91 -2.29
C PHE A 72 -13.60 11.73 -2.72
N ASP A 73 -14.46 12.14 -1.77
CA ASP A 73 -15.70 12.91 -2.01
C ASP A 73 -15.75 14.31 -1.36
N GLY A 74 -14.70 14.72 -0.63
CA GLY A 74 -14.62 16.04 -0.02
C GLY A 74 -15.69 16.32 1.06
N SER A 75 -16.21 15.29 1.71
CA SER A 75 -17.15 15.44 2.83
C SER A 75 -16.44 15.62 4.17
N ASP A 76 -16.15 16.89 4.48
CA ASP A 76 -15.56 17.45 5.73
C ASP A 76 -16.30 17.12 7.07
N ASP A 77 -17.12 16.07 7.12
CA ASP A 77 -18.02 15.76 8.24
C ASP A 77 -17.40 14.88 9.35
N PHE A 78 -16.08 14.65 9.34
CA PHE A 78 -15.41 13.95 10.44
C PHE A 78 -14.78 14.95 11.43
N GLU A 79 -15.47 15.20 12.55
CA GLU A 79 -14.91 15.92 13.72
C GLU A 79 -13.90 15.03 14.48
N GLY A 80 -12.78 14.70 13.84
CA GLY A 80 -11.56 14.30 14.54
C GLY A 80 -10.83 15.54 15.05
N ASP A 81 -10.13 15.43 16.19
CA ASP A 81 -9.22 16.49 16.65
C ASP A 81 -8.34 16.93 15.48
N LYS A 82 -8.33 18.24 15.20
CA LYS A 82 -7.42 18.88 14.24
C LYS A 82 -6.01 18.89 14.83
N ASP A 83 -5.52 17.71 15.17
CA ASP A 83 -4.12 17.45 15.39
C ASP A 83 -3.39 17.87 14.11
N GLU A 84 -2.24 18.52 14.29
CA GLU A 84 -1.37 19.11 13.27
C GLU A 84 -1.53 18.46 11.88
N ASP A 85 -1.60 19.25 10.81
CA ASP A 85 -1.76 18.79 9.42
C ASP A 85 -0.59 17.88 8.98
N VAL A 86 -0.62 16.65 9.48
CA VAL A 86 0.34 15.57 9.24
C VAL A 86 0.29 15.17 7.78
N TRP A 87 -0.87 15.30 7.16
CA TRP A 87 -1.14 14.85 5.82
C TRP A 87 -0.40 15.67 4.78
N SER A 88 -0.31 17.00 4.95
CA SER A 88 0.51 17.86 4.09
C SER A 88 2.01 17.83 4.41
N THR A 89 2.42 17.16 5.50
CA THR A 89 3.83 17.08 5.88
C THR A 89 4.64 16.27 4.85
N PRO A 90 5.79 16.79 4.38
CA PRO A 90 6.68 16.02 3.50
C PRO A 90 7.18 14.73 4.17
N ILE A 91 7.22 13.62 3.45
CA ILE A 91 7.66 12.32 3.99
C ILE A 91 9.12 12.35 4.49
N GLY A 92 9.95 13.23 3.92
CA GLY A 92 11.33 13.46 4.37
C GLY A 92 11.41 14.02 5.78
N ASP A 93 10.42 14.82 6.19
CA ASP A 93 10.30 15.37 7.54
C ASP A 93 9.54 14.43 8.47
N PHE A 94 8.52 13.74 7.94
CA PHE A 94 7.75 12.75 8.68
C PHE A 94 8.62 11.54 9.10
N LEU A 95 9.48 11.05 8.20
CA LEU A 95 10.44 9.97 8.45
C LEU A 95 11.88 10.52 8.34
N PRO A 96 12.36 11.29 9.34
CA PRO A 96 13.52 12.17 9.18
C PRO A 96 14.87 11.46 9.09
N VAL A 97 14.93 10.20 9.54
CA VAL A 97 16.19 9.45 9.62
C VAL A 97 16.01 8.03 9.11
N ARG A 98 17.12 7.45 8.63
CA ARG A 98 17.19 6.02 8.31
C ARG A 98 16.73 5.18 9.50
N GLY A 99 15.85 4.22 9.24
CA GLY A 99 15.25 3.35 10.26
C GLY A 99 14.03 3.93 10.96
N ALA A 100 13.65 5.20 10.67
CA ALA A 100 12.35 5.72 11.09
C ALA A 100 11.22 4.86 10.53
N LYS A 101 10.16 4.69 11.33
CA LYS A 101 9.01 3.86 11.01
C LYS A 101 7.70 4.57 11.31
N ALA A 102 6.73 4.28 10.46
CA ALA A 102 5.32 4.55 10.70
C ALA A 102 4.50 3.30 10.38
N THR A 103 3.30 3.24 10.95
CA THR A 103 2.30 2.22 10.65
C THR A 103 1.09 2.94 10.08
N ILE A 104 0.56 2.43 8.97
CA ILE A 104 -0.73 2.81 8.42
C ILE A 104 -1.69 1.70 8.80
N ASP A 105 -2.66 2.00 9.64
CA ASP A 105 -3.83 1.16 9.87
C ASP A 105 -4.87 1.50 8.80
N TYR A 106 -5.34 0.51 8.07
CA TYR A 106 -6.33 0.66 7.00
C TYR A 106 -7.47 -0.32 7.20
N ASP A 107 -8.70 0.15 6.96
CA ASP A 107 -9.94 -0.58 7.21
C ASP A 107 -10.00 -1.18 8.62
N PHE A 108 -10.58 -0.42 9.55
CA PHE A 108 -10.67 -0.85 10.94
C PHE A 108 -11.56 -2.09 11.16
N GLY A 109 -12.36 -2.50 10.15
CA GLY A 109 -13.08 -3.76 10.17
C GLY A 109 -12.13 -4.95 10.01
N ASP A 110 -11.35 -4.94 8.92
CA ASP A 110 -10.40 -6.00 8.57
C ASP A 110 -9.07 -5.92 9.33
N GLY A 111 -8.70 -4.74 9.84
CA GLY A 111 -7.51 -4.51 10.63
C GLY A 111 -6.21 -4.62 9.83
N TRP A 112 -6.18 -4.09 8.59
CA TRP A 112 -4.96 -4.07 7.79
C TRP A 112 -3.91 -3.14 8.38
N GLU A 113 -2.66 -3.57 8.38
CA GLU A 113 -1.54 -2.76 8.86
C GLU A 113 -0.38 -2.76 7.87
N ILE A 114 0.02 -1.58 7.41
CA ILE A 114 1.19 -1.39 6.54
C ILE A 114 2.29 -0.69 7.32
N VAL A 115 3.43 -1.37 7.50
CA VAL A 115 4.60 -0.77 8.14
C VAL A 115 5.48 -0.13 7.08
N VAL A 116 5.65 1.19 7.18
CA VAL A 116 6.57 1.98 6.36
C VAL A 116 7.89 2.16 7.09
N THR A 117 9.01 1.87 6.44
CA THR A 117 10.36 2.03 7.00
C THR A 117 11.27 2.78 6.02
N ARG A 118 11.91 3.87 6.44
CA ARG A 118 12.97 4.54 5.65
C ARG A 118 14.24 3.70 5.67
N MET A 119 14.60 3.13 4.52
CA MET A 119 15.70 2.18 4.41
C MET A 119 17.04 2.86 4.10
N ALA A 120 17.03 3.85 3.21
CA ALA A 120 18.20 4.56 2.72
C ALA A 120 17.77 5.80 1.92
N ASP A 121 18.75 6.63 1.56
CA ASP A 121 18.58 7.75 0.65
C ASP A 121 19.48 7.54 -0.58
N LYS A 122 19.06 8.02 -1.75
CA LYS A 122 19.89 8.08 -2.96
C LYS A 122 20.06 9.53 -3.39
N ALA A 123 21.28 9.88 -3.79
CA ALA A 123 21.63 11.23 -4.26
C ALA A 123 21.06 11.58 -5.66
N THR A 124 20.38 10.63 -6.33
CA THR A 124 19.81 10.85 -7.65
C THR A 124 18.30 10.79 -7.55
N ALA A 125 17.63 11.82 -8.05
CA ALA A 125 16.19 11.82 -8.26
C ALA A 125 15.83 10.64 -9.16
N VAL A 126 15.02 9.74 -8.65
CA VAL A 126 14.37 8.72 -9.47
C VAL A 126 12.89 9.04 -9.56
N PRO A 127 12.24 8.76 -10.70
CA PRO A 127 10.79 8.78 -10.77
C PRO A 127 10.22 7.80 -9.73
N PHE A 128 8.97 8.00 -9.33
CA PHE A 128 8.23 7.06 -8.51
C PHE A 128 8.40 5.63 -9.06
N THR A 129 9.14 4.78 -8.35
CA THR A 129 9.56 3.48 -8.87
C THR A 129 9.53 2.43 -7.77
N CYS A 130 8.99 1.25 -8.08
CA CYS A 130 9.18 0.06 -7.26
C CYS A 130 10.50 -0.62 -7.63
N ILE A 131 11.38 -0.78 -6.64
CA ILE A 131 12.69 -1.43 -6.77
C ILE A 131 12.58 -2.94 -6.56
N LYS A 132 11.71 -3.37 -5.64
CA LYS A 132 11.50 -4.77 -5.30
C LYS A 132 10.05 -5.00 -4.91
N SER A 133 9.45 -6.04 -5.48
CA SER A 133 8.14 -6.56 -5.09
C SER A 133 8.28 -8.01 -4.64
N GLN A 134 7.52 -8.41 -3.62
CA GLN A 134 7.48 -9.77 -3.07
C GLN A 134 6.14 -10.03 -2.40
N GLY A 135 5.62 -11.26 -2.50
CA GLY A 135 4.34 -11.66 -1.92
C GLY A 135 3.14 -11.17 -2.75
N LEU A 136 1.97 -11.70 -2.43
CA LEU A 136 0.74 -11.44 -3.18
C LEU A 136 0.18 -10.03 -2.89
N ASP A 137 -0.82 -9.62 -3.64
CA ASP A 137 -1.60 -8.41 -3.32
C ASP A 137 -2.59 -8.68 -2.17
N ALA A 138 -3.28 -7.65 -1.70
CA ALA A 138 -4.41 -7.82 -0.81
C ALA A 138 -5.68 -8.13 -1.63
N ILE A 139 -6.73 -8.53 -0.92
CA ILE A 139 -8.10 -8.58 -1.45
C ILE A 139 -8.93 -7.73 -0.49
N GLU A 140 -9.61 -6.71 -1.01
CA GLU A 140 -10.46 -5.83 -0.21
C GLU A 140 -11.56 -6.62 0.51
N ASP A 141 -11.97 -6.17 1.70
CA ASP A 141 -13.08 -6.67 2.50
C ASP A 141 -13.00 -8.18 2.87
N CYS A 142 -11.87 -8.85 2.66
CA CYS A 142 -11.78 -10.30 2.81
C CYS A 142 -11.67 -10.79 4.26
N GLY A 143 -11.78 -9.92 5.26
CA GLY A 143 -11.63 -10.26 6.67
C GLY A 143 -10.17 -10.19 7.14
N GLY A 144 -9.40 -9.27 6.56
CA GLY A 144 -8.02 -9.02 6.96
C GLY A 144 -7.03 -10.11 6.53
N PRO A 145 -5.80 -10.11 7.11
CA PRO A 145 -4.75 -11.05 6.72
C PRO A 145 -5.12 -12.53 6.89
N GLY A 146 -5.96 -12.85 7.90
CA GLY A 146 -6.45 -14.21 8.12
C GLY A 146 -7.40 -14.67 7.02
N GLY A 147 -8.40 -13.85 6.70
CA GLY A 147 -9.33 -14.13 5.61
C GLY A 147 -8.65 -14.16 4.24
N LEU A 148 -7.65 -13.32 4.01
CA LEU A 148 -6.82 -13.38 2.79
C LEU A 148 -6.11 -14.72 2.63
N ALA A 149 -5.48 -15.23 3.70
CA ALA A 149 -4.81 -16.53 3.66
C ALA A 149 -5.80 -17.66 3.36
N GLU A 150 -7.01 -17.58 3.92
CA GLU A 150 -8.09 -18.51 3.65
C GLU A 150 -8.57 -18.45 2.19
N VAL A 151 -8.79 -17.25 1.64
CA VAL A 151 -9.18 -17.04 0.24
C VAL A 151 -8.12 -17.59 -0.71
N TYR A 152 -6.84 -17.32 -0.46
CA TYR A 152 -5.75 -17.86 -1.28
C TYR A 152 -5.59 -19.37 -1.15
N GLY A 153 -5.85 -19.93 0.03
CA GLY A 153 -5.91 -21.38 0.24
C GLY A 153 -6.98 -22.02 -0.65
N ASP A 154 -8.21 -21.51 -0.57
CA ASP A 154 -9.32 -22.02 -1.40
C ASP A 154 -9.04 -21.86 -2.90
N LEU A 155 -8.41 -20.74 -3.30
CA LEU A 155 -8.06 -20.49 -4.69
C LEU A 155 -7.02 -21.48 -5.21
N ALA A 156 -6.04 -21.82 -4.38
CA ALA A 156 -5.04 -22.83 -4.70
C ALA A 156 -5.65 -24.23 -4.80
N ASP A 157 -6.55 -24.58 -3.88
CA ASP A 157 -7.27 -25.86 -3.89
C ASP A 157 -8.18 -25.98 -5.13
N TRP A 158 -8.91 -24.91 -5.46
CA TRP A 158 -9.73 -24.83 -6.68
C TRP A 158 -8.87 -25.00 -7.94
N LEU A 159 -7.69 -24.36 -8.00
CA LEU A 159 -6.75 -24.53 -9.11
C LEU A 159 -6.14 -25.93 -9.18
N ALA A 160 -5.95 -26.60 -8.06
CA ALA A 160 -5.43 -27.97 -8.01
C ALA A 160 -6.49 -29.01 -8.43
N ALA A 161 -7.78 -28.71 -8.22
CA ALA A 161 -8.89 -29.59 -8.57
C ALA A 161 -9.01 -29.83 -10.09
N SER A 162 -9.50 -31.00 -10.47
CA SER A 162 -9.80 -31.33 -11.86
C SER A 162 -10.97 -30.47 -12.38
N LYS A 163 -11.10 -30.35 -13.71
CA LYS A 163 -12.21 -29.61 -14.32
C LYS A 163 -13.60 -30.09 -13.85
N LYS A 164 -13.74 -31.38 -13.54
CA LYS A 164 -15.00 -31.93 -13.02
C LYS A 164 -15.23 -31.48 -11.58
N GLU A 165 -14.22 -31.61 -10.73
CA GLU A 165 -14.32 -31.22 -9.30
C GLU A 165 -14.54 -29.71 -9.15
N ARG A 166 -13.94 -28.87 -10.01
CA ARG A 166 -14.19 -27.42 -10.01
C ARG A 166 -15.64 -27.04 -10.28
N ALA A 167 -16.39 -27.86 -11.03
CA ALA A 167 -17.81 -27.59 -11.31
C ALA A 167 -18.69 -27.82 -10.08
N ASP A 168 -18.22 -28.64 -9.14
CA ASP A 168 -18.90 -28.99 -7.89
C ASP A 168 -18.20 -28.34 -6.67
N PHE A 169 -17.26 -27.41 -6.89
CA PHE A 169 -16.49 -26.78 -5.82
C PHE A 169 -17.33 -25.71 -5.13
N GLU A 170 -17.42 -25.79 -3.80
CA GLU A 170 -18.17 -24.83 -2.99
C GLU A 170 -17.21 -24.09 -2.06
N SER A 171 -17.22 -22.77 -2.13
CA SER A 171 -16.53 -21.90 -1.19
C SER A 171 -17.29 -20.59 -1.07
N GLU A 172 -17.87 -20.35 0.10
CA GLU A 172 -18.54 -19.07 0.40
C GLU A 172 -17.55 -17.90 0.30
N ARG A 173 -16.28 -18.13 0.66
CA ARG A 173 -15.22 -17.13 0.62
C ARG A 173 -14.85 -16.73 -0.82
N LEU A 174 -14.67 -17.71 -1.72
CA LEU A 174 -14.44 -17.41 -3.14
C LEU A 174 -15.67 -16.84 -3.82
N ASP A 175 -16.87 -17.29 -3.44
CA ASP A 175 -18.11 -16.78 -4.01
C ASP A 175 -18.34 -15.33 -3.62
N TRP A 176 -18.08 -15.00 -2.35
CA TRP A 176 -18.12 -13.64 -1.87
C TRP A 176 -17.01 -12.76 -2.49
N ALA A 177 -15.77 -13.24 -2.56
CA ALA A 177 -14.63 -12.45 -3.05
C ALA A 177 -14.64 -12.23 -4.57
N PHE A 178 -15.13 -13.20 -5.35
CA PHE A 178 -14.95 -13.19 -6.80
C PHE A 178 -16.19 -13.55 -7.62
N GLU A 179 -17.32 -13.88 -6.99
CA GLU A 179 -18.43 -14.62 -7.62
C GLU A 179 -17.89 -15.91 -8.25
N LEU A 180 -17.91 -17.03 -7.51
CA LEU A 180 -17.15 -18.24 -7.81
C LEU A 180 -17.52 -18.80 -9.20
N ALA A 181 -18.78 -18.64 -9.59
CA ALA A 181 -19.28 -18.99 -10.91
C ALA A 181 -18.60 -18.24 -12.07
N SER A 182 -18.03 -17.07 -11.82
CA SER A 182 -17.28 -16.25 -12.78
C SER A 182 -15.77 -16.51 -12.77
N LEU A 183 -15.27 -17.28 -11.80
CA LEU A 183 -13.84 -17.52 -11.62
C LEU A 183 -13.28 -18.38 -12.76
N THR A 184 -12.33 -17.82 -13.51
CA THR A 184 -11.59 -18.54 -14.56
C THR A 184 -10.24 -19.00 -14.04
N GLU A 185 -9.67 -20.03 -14.69
CA GLU A 185 -8.30 -20.48 -14.36
C GLU A 185 -7.26 -19.36 -14.57
N GLU A 186 -7.45 -18.52 -15.60
CA GLU A 186 -6.58 -17.38 -15.85
C GLU A 186 -6.66 -16.35 -14.71
N LYS A 187 -7.87 -15.98 -14.28
CA LYS A 187 -8.07 -15.04 -13.16
C LYS A 187 -7.49 -15.60 -11.85
N ALA A 188 -7.74 -16.88 -11.56
CA ALA A 188 -7.22 -17.54 -10.38
C ALA A 188 -5.68 -17.58 -10.36
N ARG A 189 -5.05 -17.89 -11.51
CA ARG A 189 -3.59 -17.87 -11.63
C ARG A 189 -3.01 -16.47 -11.50
N ALA A 190 -3.68 -15.46 -12.04
CA ALA A 190 -3.26 -14.06 -11.90
C ALA A 190 -3.31 -13.60 -10.43
N LEU A 191 -4.37 -13.95 -9.70
CA LEU A 191 -4.53 -13.63 -8.28
C LEU A 191 -3.48 -14.30 -7.38
N LEU A 192 -2.99 -15.48 -7.75
CA LEU A 192 -1.90 -16.19 -7.05
C LEU A 192 -0.51 -15.86 -7.62
N ALA A 193 -0.38 -14.87 -8.49
CA ALA A 193 0.90 -14.43 -9.02
C ALA A 193 1.34 -13.14 -8.30
N PRO A 194 2.52 -13.12 -7.64
CA PRO A 194 3.06 -11.89 -7.08
C PRO A 194 3.28 -10.83 -8.17
N PRO A 195 2.85 -9.57 -7.98
CA PRO A 195 3.04 -8.52 -8.98
C PRO A 195 4.51 -8.19 -9.16
N SER A 196 4.91 -7.88 -10.40
CA SER A 196 6.29 -7.48 -10.71
C SER A 196 6.57 -6.04 -10.24
N SER A 197 7.84 -5.69 -10.09
CA SER A 197 8.23 -4.31 -9.79
C SER A 197 7.80 -3.32 -10.88
N GLU A 198 7.78 -3.72 -12.15
CA GLU A 198 7.26 -2.88 -13.24
C GLU A 198 5.75 -2.63 -13.11
N GLU A 199 4.98 -3.65 -12.71
CA GLU A 199 3.55 -3.50 -12.50
C GLU A 199 3.25 -2.54 -11.35
N ILE A 200 3.92 -2.71 -10.21
CA ILE A 200 3.76 -1.79 -9.08
C ILE A 200 4.19 -0.36 -9.44
N THR A 201 5.27 -0.21 -10.22
CA THR A 201 5.69 1.11 -10.73
C THR A 201 4.59 1.75 -11.58
N ARG A 202 3.90 0.97 -12.42
CA ARG A 202 2.77 1.46 -13.22
C ARG A 202 1.58 1.88 -12.34
N ARG A 203 1.26 1.10 -11.29
CA ARG A 203 0.18 1.45 -10.34
C ARG A 203 0.45 2.80 -9.68
N ILE A 204 1.68 3.01 -9.18
CA ILE A 204 2.08 4.30 -8.59
C ILE A 204 2.00 5.43 -9.63
N GLY A 205 2.47 5.20 -10.86
CA GLY A 205 2.42 6.20 -11.93
C GLY A 205 1.01 6.57 -12.41
N ASN A 206 0.01 5.75 -12.12
CA ASN A 206 -1.40 6.02 -12.44
C ASN A 206 -2.11 6.83 -11.34
N LEU A 207 -1.46 7.08 -10.20
CA LEU A 207 -2.02 7.92 -9.15
C LEU A 207 -1.96 9.39 -9.58
N ASN A 208 -3.09 10.09 -9.44
CA ASN A 208 -3.14 11.54 -9.59
C ASN A 208 -2.62 12.19 -8.30
N LEU A 209 -1.31 12.15 -8.08
CA LEU A 209 -0.69 12.79 -6.92
C LEU A 209 -0.50 14.29 -7.20
N GLU A 210 -0.96 15.13 -6.28
CA GLU A 210 -0.51 16.53 -6.22
C GLU A 210 0.95 16.54 -5.72
N ILE A 211 1.87 17.08 -6.53
CA ILE A 211 3.32 17.16 -6.23
C ILE A 211 3.72 18.63 -6.09
#